data_AF-A0A9X4M0N2-F1
#
_entry.id   AF-A0A9X4M0N2-F1
#
_cell.length_a   1.000
_cell.length_b   1.000
_cell.length_c   1.000
_cell.angle_alpha   90.00
_cell.angle_beta   90.00
_cell.angle_gamma   90.00
#
_symmetry.space_group_name_H-M   'P 1'
#
loop_
_entity.id
_entity.type
_entity.pdbx_description
1 polymer ?
#
loop_
_entity_poly.entity_id
_entity_poly.type
_entity_poly.pdbx_seq_one_letter_code
_entity_poly.pdbx_strand_id
1 'polypeptide(L)'
;MITEDTVVVFTAKSPATILREGGSQAWKLDPTRAKKCTWLVCTQNAHNVEDYADGNEPHGSAFLIGRISRISPATEVGVEGRWKVEFSEYARIASPNVWGGDRNPVRYTSLDALGLDLDGVDFQKVDRDSAVKPTPAVSAGLTIAQAKAGLAATYGVSVDAIEIVIRG
;
A
#
# COMPACT_ATOMS: atom_id res chain seq x y z
N MET A 1 -25.89 11.84 14.81
CA MET A 1 -25.05 10.63 14.63
C MET A 1 -23.76 11.09 14.01
N ILE A 2 -22.61 10.77 14.61
CA ILE A 2 -21.32 11.01 13.97
C ILE A 2 -21.24 9.99 12.82
N THR A 3 -21.20 10.47 11.58
CA THR A 3 -21.01 9.62 10.41
C THR A 3 -19.55 9.19 10.36
N GLU A 4 -19.30 7.90 10.21
CA GLU A 4 -17.94 7.39 10.05
C GLU A 4 -17.42 7.76 8.66
N ASP A 5 -16.50 8.71 8.60
CA ASP A 5 -15.86 9.18 7.37
C ASP A 5 -14.36 8.86 7.32
N THR A 6 -13.83 8.21 8.35
CA THR A 6 -12.39 8.02 8.54
C THR A 6 -12.05 6.57 8.85
N VAL A 7 -11.08 6.01 8.13
CA VAL A 7 -10.40 4.75 8.46
C VAL A 7 -9.08 5.11 9.15
N VAL A 8 -8.88 4.63 10.37
CA VAL A 8 -7.61 4.73 11.09
C VAL A 8 -6.92 3.38 11.03
N VAL A 9 -5.64 3.36 10.68
CA VAL A 9 -4.82 2.15 10.64
C VAL A 9 -3.62 2.26 11.58
N PHE A 10 -3.24 1.13 12.18
CA PHE A 10 -2.11 1.05 13.11
C PHE A 10 -0.94 0.32 12.47
N THR A 11 -0.13 1.08 11.73
CA THR A 11 0.91 0.57 10.83
C THR A 11 2.30 0.68 11.43
N ALA A 12 3.15 -0.31 11.15
CA ALA A 12 4.56 -0.25 11.49
C ALA A 12 5.40 0.43 10.39
N LYS A 13 4.79 0.68 9.23
CA LYS A 13 5.49 1.20 8.05
C LYS A 13 5.65 2.71 8.08
N SER A 14 6.78 3.16 7.55
CA SER A 14 7.11 4.56 7.37
C SER A 14 6.18 5.26 6.36
N PRO A 15 6.05 6.59 6.47
CA PRO A 15 5.40 7.41 5.46
C PRO A 15 5.99 7.18 4.05
N ALA A 16 7.32 7.04 3.94
CA ALA A 16 7.99 6.83 2.65
C ALA A 16 7.58 5.49 2.02
N THR A 17 7.51 4.42 2.81
CA THR A 17 7.05 3.12 2.34
C THR A 17 5.58 3.15 1.96
N ILE A 18 4.71 3.78 2.75
CA ILE A 18 3.26 3.92 2.44
C ILE A 18 3.05 4.67 1.12
N LEU A 19 3.83 5.74 0.87
CA LEU A 19 3.77 6.51 -0.37
C LEU A 19 4.29 5.72 -1.56
N ARG A 20 5.42 5.03 -1.42
CA ARG A 20 5.99 4.13 -2.45
C ARG A 20 5.02 3.01 -2.82
N GLU A 21 4.31 2.48 -1.83
CA GLU A 21 3.28 1.47 -2.03
C GLU A 21 2.00 2.05 -2.62
N GLY A 22 1.81 3.37 -2.65
CA GLY A 22 0.61 4.05 -3.15
C GLY A 22 -0.61 3.88 -2.24
N GLY A 23 -0.39 3.65 -0.95
CA GLY A 23 -1.45 3.39 0.02
C GLY A 23 -0.98 2.55 1.19
N SER A 24 -1.78 2.52 2.26
CA SER A 24 -1.54 1.62 3.38
C SER A 24 -2.23 0.29 3.12
N GLN A 25 -1.54 -0.84 3.28
CA GLN A 25 -2.06 -2.15 2.88
C GLN A 25 -1.87 -3.26 3.91
N ALA A 26 -2.23 -4.49 3.51
CA ALA A 26 -2.26 -5.68 4.36
C ALA A 26 -3.26 -5.59 5.52
N TRP A 27 -4.37 -4.91 5.31
CA TRP A 27 -5.43 -4.72 6.31
C TRP A 27 -6.53 -5.78 6.21
N LYS A 28 -6.92 -6.35 7.35
CA LYS A 28 -8.20 -7.06 7.48
C LYS A 28 -9.27 -6.04 7.85
N LEU A 29 -9.95 -5.51 6.84
CA LEU A 29 -10.99 -4.48 6.96
C LEU A 29 -12.27 -4.90 6.24
N ASP A 30 -13.36 -4.18 6.49
CA ASP A 30 -14.58 -4.27 5.70
C ASP A 30 -14.47 -3.31 4.50
N PRO A 31 -14.36 -3.83 3.25
CA PRO A 31 -14.18 -2.99 2.07
C PRO A 31 -15.42 -2.17 1.73
N THR A 32 -16.62 -2.64 2.07
CA THR A 32 -17.88 -1.92 1.83
C THR A 32 -18.00 -0.74 2.78
N ARG A 33 -17.59 -0.90 4.04
CA ARG A 33 -17.52 0.19 5.01
C ARG A 33 -16.41 1.19 4.67
N ALA A 34 -15.22 0.71 4.34
CA ALA A 34 -14.07 1.55 3.99
C ALA A 34 -14.32 2.43 2.75
N LYS A 35 -15.07 1.94 1.76
CA LYS A 35 -15.46 2.72 0.56
C LYS A 35 -16.36 3.92 0.87
N LYS A 36 -17.00 3.97 2.04
CA LYS A 36 -17.82 5.11 2.47
C LYS A 36 -17.02 6.17 3.22
N CYS A 37 -15.79 5.84 3.63
CA CYS A 37 -14.90 6.78 4.29
C CYS A 37 -14.20 7.67 3.26
N THR A 38 -14.00 8.93 3.63
CA THR A 38 -13.28 9.94 2.86
C THR A 38 -11.80 9.95 3.23
N TRP A 39 -11.46 9.65 4.49
CA TRP A 39 -10.11 9.84 5.03
C TRP A 39 -9.48 8.53 5.49
N LEU A 40 -8.18 8.40 5.23
CA LEU A 40 -7.28 7.43 5.85
C LEU A 40 -6.37 8.19 6.81
N VAL A 41 -6.30 7.77 8.06
CA VAL A 41 -5.33 8.25 9.04
C VAL A 41 -4.40 7.10 9.41
N CYS A 42 -3.11 7.26 9.13
CA CYS A 42 -2.08 6.31 9.54
C CYS A 42 -1.55 6.70 10.92
N THR A 43 -1.63 5.74 11.85
CA THR A 43 -1.03 5.83 13.18
C THR A 43 0.11 4.82 13.31
N GLN A 44 1.15 5.17 14.07
CA GLN A 44 2.37 4.37 14.11
C GLN A 44 2.38 3.32 15.22
N ASN A 45 2.59 2.06 14.84
CA ASN A 45 3.00 1.01 15.76
C ASN A 45 4.53 0.98 15.85
N ALA A 46 5.10 1.77 16.77
CA ALA A 46 6.55 1.82 16.98
C ALA A 46 7.12 0.61 17.74
N HIS A 47 6.25 -0.31 18.20
CA HIS A 47 6.66 -1.49 18.97
C HIS A 47 6.70 -2.76 18.11
N ASN A 48 6.42 -2.64 16.81
CA ASN A 48 6.52 -3.76 15.89
C ASN A 48 8.00 -4.01 15.54
N VAL A 49 8.44 -5.26 15.72
CA VAL A 49 9.84 -5.69 15.53
C VAL A 49 10.05 -6.52 14.27
N GLU A 50 9.01 -6.66 13.43
CA GLU A 50 9.08 -7.41 12.19
C GLU A 50 9.98 -6.69 11.15
N ASP A 51 10.61 -7.44 10.26
CA ASP A 51 11.59 -6.89 9.28
C ASP A 51 11.01 -5.82 8.33
N TYR A 52 9.69 -5.80 8.12
CA TYR A 52 9.02 -4.80 7.30
C TYR A 52 8.74 -3.48 8.05
N ALA A 53 8.93 -3.44 9.36
CA ALA A 53 8.70 -2.26 10.19
C ALA A 53 9.84 -1.25 10.00
N ASP A 54 9.57 -0.19 9.25
CA ASP A 54 10.53 0.88 8.95
C ASP A 54 10.09 2.27 9.47
N GLY A 55 8.94 2.36 10.15
CA GLY A 55 8.41 3.61 10.67
C GLY A 55 9.12 4.07 11.94
N ASN A 56 9.30 5.40 12.08
CA ASN A 56 10.05 6.02 13.17
C ASN A 56 9.24 7.11 13.91
N GLU A 57 7.92 7.13 13.71
CA GLU A 57 7.02 8.07 14.38
C GLU A 57 6.72 7.60 15.82
N PRO A 58 6.32 8.49 16.75
CA PRO A 58 5.96 8.08 18.10
C PRO A 58 4.81 7.05 18.12
N HIS A 59 4.89 6.08 19.03
CA HIS A 59 3.86 5.05 19.19
C HIS A 59 2.47 5.68 19.36
N GLY A 60 1.52 5.22 18.56
CA GLY A 60 0.13 5.66 18.58
C GLY A 60 -0.13 7.07 18.04
N SER A 61 0.90 7.79 17.59
CA SER A 61 0.73 9.09 16.93
C SER A 61 0.16 8.93 15.52
N ALA A 62 -0.72 9.83 15.11
CA ALA A 62 -1.11 10.00 13.72
C ALA A 62 -0.05 10.84 13.00
N PHE A 63 0.45 10.32 11.88
CA PHE A 63 1.59 10.91 11.18
C PHE A 63 1.33 11.21 9.69
N LEU A 64 0.28 10.63 9.13
CA LEU A 64 -0.13 10.82 7.75
C LEU A 64 -1.65 10.74 7.66
N ILE A 65 -2.25 11.70 6.96
CA ILE A 65 -3.64 11.65 6.52
C ILE A 65 -3.67 11.62 5.00
N GLY A 66 -4.54 10.80 4.42
CA GLY A 66 -4.75 10.71 2.98
C GLY A 66 -6.24 10.74 2.64
N ARG A 67 -6.61 11.39 1.54
CA ARG A 67 -7.97 11.30 1.01
C ARG A 67 -8.13 9.99 0.24
N ILE A 68 -8.98 9.10 0.74
CA ILE A 68 -9.23 7.79 0.16
C ILE A 68 -9.69 7.97 -1.28
N SER A 69 -9.02 7.24 -2.17
CA SER A 69 -9.29 7.25 -3.60
C SER A 69 -9.77 5.89 -4.09
N ARG A 70 -9.32 4.81 -3.45
CA ARG A 70 -9.70 3.44 -3.80
C ARG A 70 -9.44 2.48 -2.64
N ILE A 71 -10.31 1.49 -2.53
CA ILE A 71 -10.08 0.28 -1.72
C ILE A 71 -9.82 -0.86 -2.70
N SER A 72 -8.62 -1.46 -2.65
CA SER A 72 -8.17 -2.51 -3.57
C SER A 72 -7.58 -3.69 -2.79
N PRO A 73 -7.47 -4.88 -3.40
CA PRO A 73 -6.73 -5.98 -2.78
C PRO A 73 -5.28 -5.56 -2.47
N ALA A 74 -4.73 -6.01 -1.34
CA ALA A 74 -3.32 -5.82 -1.03
C ALA A 74 -2.44 -6.55 -2.06
N THR A 75 -1.27 -5.98 -2.36
CA THR A 75 -0.37 -6.47 -3.42
C THR A 75 0.87 -7.18 -2.88
N GLU A 76 1.09 -7.15 -1.57
CA GLU A 76 2.17 -7.90 -0.92
C GLU A 76 1.97 -9.41 -1.04
N VAL A 77 3.09 -10.15 -1.04
CA VAL A 77 3.08 -11.62 -1.07
C VAL A 77 2.64 -12.16 0.29
N GLY A 78 1.76 -13.17 0.32
CA GLY A 78 1.36 -13.84 1.56
C GLY A 78 0.31 -13.08 2.39
N VAL A 79 -0.32 -12.06 1.83
CA VAL A 79 -1.42 -11.30 2.48
C VAL A 79 -2.75 -11.46 1.74
N GLU A 80 -3.00 -12.64 1.17
CA GLU A 80 -4.21 -12.94 0.44
C GLU A 80 -5.47 -12.64 1.28
N GLY A 81 -6.48 -12.02 0.64
CA GLY A 81 -7.72 -11.61 1.31
C GLY A 81 -7.60 -10.36 2.18
N ARG A 82 -6.44 -9.68 2.17
CA ARG A 82 -6.26 -8.37 2.81
C ARG A 82 -6.41 -7.23 1.81
N TRP A 83 -6.64 -6.03 2.33
CA TRP A 83 -6.95 -4.84 1.54
C TRP A 83 -5.89 -3.75 1.68
N LYS A 84 -5.84 -2.92 0.65
CA LYS A 84 -5.11 -1.67 0.53
C LYS A 84 -6.09 -0.49 0.49
N VAL A 85 -5.74 0.54 1.24
CA VAL A 85 -6.41 1.85 1.23
C VAL A 85 -5.50 2.81 0.47
N GLU A 86 -5.85 3.07 -0.77
CA GLU A 86 -5.15 4.02 -1.65
C GLU A 86 -5.69 5.44 -1.43
N PHE A 87 -4.84 6.45 -1.55
CA PHE A 87 -5.21 7.86 -1.42
C PHE A 87 -4.71 8.69 -2.60
N SER A 88 -5.47 9.72 -2.99
CA SER A 88 -5.15 10.60 -4.13
C SER A 88 -4.31 11.81 -3.73
N GLU A 89 -4.46 12.23 -2.47
CA GLU A 89 -3.72 13.33 -1.87
C GLU A 89 -3.45 12.97 -0.41
N TYR A 90 -2.37 13.51 0.13
CA TYR A 90 -1.95 13.25 1.49
C TYR A 90 -1.31 14.48 2.11
N ALA A 91 -1.31 14.52 3.43
CA ALA A 91 -0.54 15.48 4.20
C ALA A 91 0.19 14.77 5.33
N ARG A 92 1.34 15.32 5.70
CA ARG A 92 2.02 14.97 6.94
C ARG A 92 1.35 15.71 8.08
N ILE A 93 0.99 14.97 9.12
CA ILE A 93 0.43 15.51 10.36
C ILE A 93 1.27 15.00 11.52
N ALA A 94 1.14 15.62 12.69
CA ALA A 94 1.78 15.16 13.91
C ALA A 94 0.80 15.34 15.06
N SER A 95 0.02 14.30 15.34
CA SER A 95 -0.94 14.30 16.45
C SER A 95 -0.66 13.12 17.37
N PRO A 96 -0.27 13.36 18.65
CA PRO A 96 0.08 12.30 19.57
C PRO A 96 -1.16 11.54 20.06
N ASN A 97 -0.99 10.27 20.46
CA ASN A 97 -2.00 9.48 21.16
C ASN A 97 -3.35 9.32 20.42
N VAL A 98 -3.34 9.33 19.08
CA VAL A 98 -4.56 9.13 18.27
C VAL A 98 -5.00 7.65 18.29
N TRP A 99 -4.05 6.72 18.34
CA TRP A 99 -4.38 5.30 18.48
C TRP A 99 -4.75 4.97 19.94
N GLY A 100 -6.02 4.65 20.18
CA GLY A 100 -6.58 4.41 21.51
C GLY A 100 -6.33 3.01 22.09
N GLY A 101 -5.47 2.19 21.47
CA GLY A 101 -5.18 0.82 21.94
C GLY A 101 -6.20 -0.22 21.51
N ASP A 102 -6.98 0.05 20.46
CA ASP A 102 -7.93 -0.90 19.88
C ASP A 102 -7.22 -2.22 19.47
N ARG A 103 -7.86 -3.37 19.76
CA ARG A 103 -7.27 -4.68 19.45
C ARG A 103 -7.14 -4.96 17.95
N ASN A 104 -8.05 -4.42 17.15
CA ASN A 104 -8.00 -4.53 15.70
C ASN A 104 -7.17 -3.35 15.17
N PRO A 105 -6.11 -3.54 14.36
CA PRO A 105 -5.29 -2.45 13.84
C PRO A 105 -5.97 -1.62 12.75
N VAL A 106 -7.31 -1.71 12.65
CA VAL A 106 -8.18 -0.91 11.79
C VAL A 106 -9.37 -0.45 12.61
N ARG A 107 -9.62 0.86 12.60
CA ARG A 107 -10.75 1.50 13.28
C ARG A 107 -11.51 2.41 12.31
N TYR A 108 -12.83 2.41 12.41
CA TYR A 108 -13.70 3.33 11.68
C TYR A 108 -14.22 4.38 12.67
N THR A 109 -14.12 5.65 12.28
CA THR A 109 -14.46 6.79 13.15
C THR A 109 -14.64 8.04 12.30
N SER A 110 -14.60 9.23 12.91
CA SER A 110 -14.55 10.51 12.20
C SER A 110 -13.34 11.34 12.61
N LEU A 111 -12.95 12.32 11.78
CA LEU A 111 -11.90 13.27 12.13
C LEU A 111 -12.21 14.04 13.43
N ASP A 112 -13.46 14.49 13.58
CA ASP A 112 -13.92 15.17 14.79
C ASP A 112 -13.70 14.32 16.06
N ALA A 113 -13.99 13.02 15.97
CA ALA A 113 -13.81 12.10 17.10
C ALA A 113 -12.33 11.82 17.42
N LEU A 114 -11.44 12.06 16.45
CA LEU A 114 -9.98 12.00 16.63
C LEU A 114 -9.39 13.34 17.10
N GLY A 115 -10.18 14.42 17.13
CA GLY A 115 -9.68 15.77 17.40
C GLY A 115 -8.72 16.27 16.32
N LEU A 116 -8.87 15.80 15.08
CA LEU A 116 -8.03 16.22 13.95
C LEU A 116 -8.76 17.32 13.16
N ASP A 117 -8.18 18.51 13.17
CA ASP A 117 -8.59 19.62 12.32
C ASP A 117 -7.73 19.65 11.05
N LEU A 118 -8.35 19.83 9.90
CA LEU A 118 -7.69 19.90 8.60
C LEU A 118 -7.51 21.34 8.10
N ASP A 119 -7.97 22.34 8.84
CA ASP A 119 -7.81 23.73 8.49
C ASP A 119 -6.31 24.08 8.40
N GLY A 120 -5.90 24.57 7.22
CA GLY A 120 -4.51 24.94 6.94
C GLY A 120 -3.56 23.77 6.67
N VAL A 121 -4.05 22.53 6.59
CA VAL A 121 -3.23 21.38 6.21
C VAL A 121 -2.86 21.44 4.71
N ASP A 122 -1.57 21.34 4.41
CA ASP A 122 -1.05 21.35 3.05
C ASP A 122 -1.07 19.95 2.43
N PHE A 123 -2.04 19.72 1.54
CA PHE A 123 -2.21 18.45 0.85
C PHE A 123 -1.37 18.37 -0.43
N GLN A 124 -0.52 17.35 -0.47
CA GLN A 124 0.25 16.98 -1.65
C GLN A 124 -0.50 15.92 -2.45
N LYS A 125 -0.57 16.11 -3.77
CA LYS A 125 -1.10 15.08 -4.66
C LYS A 125 -0.15 13.89 -4.69
N VAL A 126 -0.71 12.68 -4.62
CA VAL A 126 0.04 11.46 -4.90
C VAL A 126 0.21 11.40 -6.41
N ASP A 127 1.44 11.60 -6.86
CA ASP A 127 1.77 11.56 -8.27
C ASP A 127 1.79 10.10 -8.73
N ARG A 128 0.65 9.63 -9.24
CA ARG A 128 0.48 8.24 -9.68
C ARG A 128 1.31 7.90 -10.92
N ASP A 129 1.76 8.91 -11.67
CA ASP A 129 2.71 8.74 -12.78
C ASP A 129 4.17 8.61 -12.29
N SER A 130 4.42 9.00 -11.03
CA SER A 130 5.66 8.76 -10.29
C SER A 130 5.59 7.52 -9.40
N ALA A 131 4.49 6.75 -9.43
CA ALA A 131 4.64 5.31 -9.25
C ALA A 131 5.77 4.96 -10.20
N VAL A 132 6.90 4.52 -9.66
CA VAL A 132 8.00 3.99 -10.45
C VAL A 132 7.30 3.18 -11.52
N LYS A 133 7.23 3.70 -12.76
CA LYS A 133 6.93 2.87 -13.94
C LYS A 133 7.77 1.69 -13.59
N PRO A 134 7.19 0.49 -13.31
CA PRO A 134 7.99 -0.64 -12.86
C PRO A 134 9.15 -0.55 -13.80
N THR A 135 10.37 -0.28 -13.28
CA THR A 135 11.53 -0.12 -14.16
C THR A 135 11.29 -1.23 -15.12
N PRO A 136 11.16 -1.01 -16.44
CA PRO A 136 11.05 -2.15 -17.29
C PRO A 136 12.36 -2.86 -16.96
N ALA A 137 12.29 -3.86 -16.06
CA ALA A 137 13.01 -5.09 -16.13
C ALA A 137 12.74 -5.37 -17.57
N VAL A 138 13.73 -4.96 -18.37
CA VAL A 138 13.54 -4.71 -19.78
C VAL A 138 12.97 -6.04 -20.19
N SER A 139 11.66 -6.13 -20.43
CA SER A 139 11.13 -7.20 -21.22
C SER A 139 11.49 -6.75 -22.63
N ALA A 140 12.80 -6.60 -22.85
CA ALA A 140 13.44 -7.05 -24.04
C ALA A 140 12.80 -8.41 -24.19
N GLY A 141 11.86 -8.49 -25.14
CA GLY A 141 11.26 -9.76 -25.48
C GLY A 141 12.41 -10.76 -25.51
N LEU A 142 12.22 -11.91 -24.88
CA LEU A 142 13.28 -12.90 -24.79
C LEU A 142 13.90 -13.05 -26.18
N THR A 143 15.20 -12.86 -26.27
CA THR A 143 15.89 -13.18 -27.52
C THR A 143 15.57 -14.63 -27.87
N ILE A 144 15.58 -14.97 -29.15
CA ILE A 144 15.35 -16.37 -29.57
C ILE A 144 16.30 -17.32 -28.81
N ALA A 145 17.53 -16.90 -28.52
CA ALA A 145 18.48 -17.66 -27.72
C ALA A 145 17.99 -17.90 -26.27
N GLN A 146 17.49 -16.86 -25.59
CA GLN A 146 16.96 -16.99 -24.23
C GLN A 146 15.69 -17.84 -24.19
N ALA A 147 14.82 -17.70 -25.19
CA ALA A 147 13.62 -18.53 -25.31
C ALA A 147 13.97 -20.01 -25.54
N LYS A 148 14.92 -20.30 -26.44
CA LYS A 148 15.41 -21.67 -26.67
C LYS A 148 16.06 -22.27 -25.41
N ALA A 149 16.86 -21.50 -24.69
CA ALA A 149 17.50 -21.96 -23.46
C ALA A 149 16.48 -22.33 -22.36
N GLY A 150 15.43 -21.52 -22.19
CA GLY A 150 14.34 -21.83 -21.25
C GLY A 150 13.54 -23.08 -21.63
N LEU A 151 13.23 -23.25 -22.92
CA LEU A 151 12.54 -24.43 -23.42
C LEU A 151 13.41 -25.70 -23.28
N ALA A 152 14.69 -25.62 -23.64
CA ALA A 152 15.66 -26.70 -23.50
C ALA A 152 15.76 -27.22 -22.06
N ALA A 153 15.85 -26.31 -21.08
CA ALA A 153 15.86 -26.66 -19.66
C ALA A 153 14.55 -27.32 -19.19
N THR A 154 13.41 -26.85 -19.69
CA THR A 154 12.08 -27.39 -19.34
C THR A 154 11.89 -28.82 -19.86
N TYR A 155 12.37 -29.09 -21.08
CA TYR A 155 12.20 -30.38 -21.75
C TYR A 155 13.42 -31.31 -21.61
N GLY A 156 14.48 -30.88 -20.94
CA GLY A 156 15.68 -31.68 -20.70
C GLY A 156 16.46 -32.01 -21.98
N VAL A 157 16.42 -31.13 -22.98
CA VAL A 157 17.07 -31.33 -24.29
C VAL A 157 18.14 -30.25 -24.54
N SER A 158 18.97 -30.44 -25.56
CA SER A 158 19.92 -29.41 -25.99
C SER A 158 19.20 -28.19 -26.57
N VAL A 159 19.79 -27.01 -26.41
CA VAL A 159 19.32 -25.75 -27.03
C VAL A 159 19.24 -25.88 -28.56
N ASP A 160 20.16 -26.63 -29.17
CA ASP A 160 20.20 -26.86 -30.61
C ASP A 160 19.05 -27.78 -31.10
N ALA A 161 18.41 -28.52 -30.18
CA ALA A 161 17.25 -29.36 -30.48
C ALA A 161 15.92 -28.59 -30.46
N ILE A 162 15.94 -27.28 -30.17
CA ILE A 162 14.75 -26.42 -30.11
C ILE A 162 14.66 -25.53 -31.35
N GLU A 163 13.52 -25.58 -32.04
CA GLU A 163 13.12 -24.65 -33.11
C GLU A 163 11.89 -23.84 -32.68
N ILE A 164 11.89 -22.53 -32.96
CA ILE A 164 10.78 -21.63 -32.67
C ILE A 164 10.27 -21.07 -34.00
N VAL A 165 9.01 -21.34 -34.34
CA VAL A 165 8.35 -20.87 -35.57
C VAL A 165 7.19 -19.95 -35.20
N ILE A 166 7.16 -18.76 -35.80
CA ILE A 166 6.07 -17.79 -35.64
C ILE A 166 5.24 -17.80 -36.92
N ARG A 167 3.95 -18.12 -36.83
CA ARG A 167 2.99 -18.00 -37.95
C ARG A 167 2.15 -16.74 -37.72
N GLY A 168 2.26 -15.79 -38.64
CA GLY A 168 1.45 -14.57 -38.68
C GLY A 168 0.16 -14.76 -39.46
#